data_AF-B7PFL1-F1
#
_entry.id   AF-B7PFL1-F1
#
_cell.length_a   1.000
_cell.length_b   1.000
_cell.length_c   1.000
_cell.angle_alpha   90.00
_cell.angle_beta   90.00
_cell.angle_gamma   90.00
#
_symmetry.space_group_name_H-M   'P 1'
#
loop_
_entity.id
_entity.type
_entity.pdbx_description
1 polymer ?
#
loop_
_entity_poly.entity_id
_entity_poly.type
_entity_poly.pdbx_seq_one_letter_code
_entity_poly.pdbx_strand_id
1 'polypeptide(L)'
;MCGEVVLNNNWCTGRNERTGEKGDFASEYVYVLPALSKPATNILALFSQDGAENGKKLFQQTPTNGVESREHPHTLEEYSMDFFRPLPKKSLQRTLTLSSARRRDGEQLWRHSREPLKQPLLKKLLNKEELSQEACFAFNDIL
;
A
#
# COMPACT_ATOMS: atom_id res chain seq x y z
N MET A 1 18.30 10.38 19.55
CA MET A 1 17.64 9.97 20.81
C MET A 1 16.88 8.68 20.51
N CYS A 2 17.12 7.63 21.30
CA CYS A 2 16.63 6.30 20.99
C CYS A 2 15.14 6.20 21.34
N GLY A 3 14.28 5.94 20.34
CA GLY A 3 12.86 5.65 20.56
C GLY A 3 12.63 4.45 21.49
N GLU A 4 13.65 3.62 21.69
CA GLU A 4 13.69 2.51 22.65
C GLU A 4 13.32 2.91 24.08
N VAL A 5 13.72 4.11 24.54
CA VAL A 5 13.37 4.58 25.90
C VAL A 5 11.86 4.81 26.04
N VAL A 6 11.22 5.30 24.97
CA VAL A 6 9.77 5.52 24.96
C VAL A 6 9.01 4.20 24.89
N LEU A 7 9.57 3.20 24.22
CA LEU A 7 8.95 1.88 24.08
C LEU A 7 9.05 1.04 25.36
N ASN A 8 10.03 1.30 26.22
CA ASN A 8 10.30 0.48 27.41
C ASN A 8 9.83 1.12 28.74
N ASN A 9 9.43 2.40 28.73
CA ASN A 9 9.01 3.13 29.93
C ASN A 9 7.60 3.72 29.79
N ASN A 10 6.83 3.75 30.88
CA ASN A 10 5.49 4.38 30.91
C ASN A 10 5.51 5.91 30.91
N TRP A 11 6.56 6.52 31.47
CA TRP A 11 6.78 7.97 31.49
C TRP A 11 8.11 8.33 30.86
N CYS A 12 8.10 9.41 30.11
CA CYS A 12 9.26 9.94 29.42
C CYS A 12 9.31 11.47 29.55
N THR A 13 10.51 12.03 29.61
CA THR A 13 10.71 13.49 29.55
C THR A 13 10.97 13.91 28.10
N GLY A 14 10.32 14.99 27.66
CA GLY A 14 10.44 15.48 26.29
C GLY A 14 10.43 16.99 26.19
N ARG A 15 10.59 17.49 24.96
CA ARG A 15 10.41 18.89 24.61
C ARG A 15 9.41 19.02 23.46
N ASN A 16 8.42 19.87 23.61
CA ASN A 16 7.55 20.25 22.51
C ASN A 16 8.31 21.20 21.57
N GLU A 17 8.50 20.83 20.31
CA GLU A 17 9.24 21.68 19.37
C GLU A 17 8.48 22.95 18.97
N ARG A 18 7.14 22.93 19.02
CA ARG A 18 6.29 24.08 18.67
C ARG A 18 6.29 25.14 19.77
N THR A 19 6.23 24.75 21.05
CA THR A 19 6.18 25.69 22.18
C THR A 19 7.53 25.88 22.88
N GLY A 20 8.47 24.97 22.68
CA GLY A 20 9.78 24.97 23.36
C GLY A 20 9.74 24.42 24.79
N GLU A 21 8.55 24.13 25.33
CA GLU A 21 8.34 23.65 26.68
C GLU A 21 8.85 22.23 26.88
N LYS A 22 9.36 21.95 28.09
CA LYS A 22 9.85 20.63 28.50
C LYS A 22 9.01 20.11 29.65
N GLY A 23 8.82 18.80 29.69
CA GLY A 23 8.09 18.14 30.77
C GLY A 23 7.96 16.65 30.54
N ASP A 24 7.28 15.99 31.48
CA ASP A 24 7.01 14.57 31.41
C ASP A 24 5.71 14.29 30.67
N PHE A 25 5.70 13.21 29.90
CA PHE A 25 4.55 12.72 29.15
C PHE A 25 4.46 11.20 29.27
N ALA A 26 3.24 10.66 29.21
CA ALA A 26 3.04 9.22 29.19
C ALA A 26 3.31 8.66 27.79
N SER A 27 4.01 7.53 27.71
CA SER A 27 4.43 6.94 26.43
C SER A 27 3.27 6.45 25.57
N GLU A 28 2.13 6.13 26.20
CA GLU A 28 0.90 5.69 25.51
C GLU A 28 0.23 6.78 24.66
N TYR A 29 0.54 8.05 24.90
CA TYR A 29 -0.03 9.19 24.14
C TYR A 29 0.87 9.69 23.00
N VAL A 30 1.96 8.98 22.70
CA VAL A 30 2.89 9.39 21.65
C VAL A 30 3.13 8.28 20.64
N TYR A 31 3.41 8.68 19.40
CA TYR A 31 3.83 7.77 18.34
C TYR A 31 5.31 7.96 18.06
N VAL A 32 6.07 6.86 18.00
CA VAL A 32 7.50 6.88 17.69
C VAL A 32 7.68 6.61 16.19
N LEU A 33 8.24 7.57 15.46
CA LEU A 33 8.53 7.46 14.03
C LEU A 33 9.98 7.00 13.81
N PRO A 34 10.21 5.80 13.22
CA PRO A 34 11.54 5.40 12.77
C PRO A 34 11.98 6.30 11.60
N ALA A 35 13.13 6.97 11.72
CA ALA A 35 13.67 7.79 10.64
C ALA A 35 15.21 7.90 10.74
N LEU A 36 15.89 7.98 9.60
CA LEU A 36 17.35 8.21 9.53
C LEU A 36 17.72 9.65 9.87
N SER A 37 16.80 10.59 9.61
CA SER A 37 16.93 12.02 9.90
C SER A 37 15.55 12.60 10.18
N LYS A 38 15.49 13.83 10.69
CA LYS A 38 14.21 14.50 10.97
C LYS A 38 13.39 14.64 9.68
N PRO A 39 12.19 14.04 9.58
CA PRO A 39 11.36 14.18 8.39
C PRO A 39 10.95 15.63 8.15
N ALA A 40 10.69 15.98 6.88
CA ALA A 40 10.18 17.28 6.52
C ALA A 40 8.77 17.54 7.12
N THR A 41 8.43 18.81 7.34
CA THR A 41 7.18 19.22 8.02
C THR A 41 5.92 18.66 7.35
N ASN A 42 5.91 18.59 6.01
CA ASN A 42 4.82 18.00 5.24
C ASN A 42 4.64 16.50 5.50
N ILE A 43 5.72 15.76 5.80
CA ILE A 43 5.66 14.35 6.19
C ILE A 43 5.13 14.23 7.62
N LEU A 44 5.57 15.10 8.54
CA LEU A 44 5.08 15.08 9.93
C LEU A 44 3.58 15.41 10.03
N ALA A 45 3.07 16.27 9.15
CA ALA A 45 1.65 16.62 9.10
C ALA A 45 0.73 15.41 8.85
N LEU A 46 1.25 14.31 8.29
CA LEU A 46 0.52 13.05 8.11
C LEU A 46 0.18 12.34 9.40
N PHE A 47 0.94 12.59 10.47
CA PHE A 47 0.79 11.90 11.75
C PHE A 47 0.04 12.75 12.78
N SER A 48 -0.37 13.97 12.41
CA SER A 48 -1.30 14.77 13.20
C SER A 48 -2.69 14.12 13.24
N GLN A 49 -3.51 14.45 14.24
CA GLN A 49 -4.86 13.88 14.39
C GLN A 49 -5.75 14.07 13.14
N ASP A 50 -5.65 15.22 12.45
CA ASP A 50 -6.28 15.46 11.13
C ASP A 50 -5.57 14.76 9.97
N GLY A 51 -4.27 14.50 10.13
CA GLY A 51 -3.42 13.80 9.17
C GLY A 51 -3.64 12.29 9.18
N ALA A 52 -3.98 11.67 10.30
CA ALA A 52 -4.18 10.22 10.42
C ALA A 52 -5.44 9.74 9.65
N GLU A 53 -6.51 10.55 9.65
CA GLU A 53 -7.70 10.33 8.81
C GLU A 53 -7.43 10.62 7.32
N ASN A 54 -6.49 11.54 7.02
CA ASN A 54 -6.11 11.92 5.66
C ASN A 54 -4.86 11.18 5.11
N GLY A 55 -4.13 10.42 5.92
CA GLY A 55 -2.94 9.66 5.52
C GLY A 55 -3.30 8.51 4.59
N LYS A 56 -4.54 8.02 4.73
CA LYS A 56 -5.19 7.12 3.76
C LYS A 56 -5.42 7.80 2.39
N LYS A 57 -5.50 9.13 2.34
CA LYS A 57 -5.71 9.93 1.12
C LYS A 57 -4.40 10.44 0.51
N LEU A 58 -3.33 10.66 1.29
CA LEU A 58 -2.12 11.32 0.76
C LEU A 58 -1.19 10.40 -0.05
N PHE A 59 -1.27 9.07 0.07
CA PHE A 59 -0.55 8.19 -0.88
C PHE A 59 -1.01 8.37 -2.34
N GLN A 60 -2.07 9.16 -2.58
CA GLN A 60 -2.58 9.49 -3.91
C GLN A 60 -2.02 10.79 -4.52
N GLN A 61 -1.13 11.56 -3.86
CA GLN A 61 -0.75 12.87 -4.39
C GLN A 61 0.75 13.19 -4.33
N THR A 62 1.43 12.93 -5.44
CA THR A 62 2.55 13.76 -5.93
C THR A 62 2.09 14.48 -7.20
N PRO A 63 2.17 15.82 -7.29
CA PRO A 63 1.82 16.55 -8.49
C PRO A 63 3.04 16.67 -9.40
N THR A 64 2.94 16.14 -10.62
CA THR A 64 3.78 16.55 -11.75
C THR A 64 2.87 16.83 -12.92
N ASN A 65 2.80 18.12 -13.27
CA ASN A 65 2.26 18.75 -14.47
C ASN A 65 1.64 17.83 -15.54
N GLY A 66 0.35 18.00 -15.77
CA GLY A 66 -0.36 17.42 -16.91
C GLY A 66 -1.86 17.48 -16.68
N VAL A 67 -2.53 18.33 -17.45
CA VAL A 67 -3.98 18.54 -17.41
C VAL A 67 -4.68 17.28 -17.90
N GLU A 68 -5.16 16.45 -16.99
CA GLU A 68 -6.37 15.65 -17.18
C GLU A 68 -7.12 15.65 -15.85
N SER A 69 -8.40 16.00 -15.88
CA SER A 69 -9.29 15.93 -14.72
C SER A 69 -9.26 14.50 -14.17
N ARG A 70 -8.49 14.26 -13.11
CA ARG A 70 -8.43 12.97 -12.41
C ARG A 70 -9.71 12.79 -11.59
N GLU A 71 -10.79 12.47 -12.30
CA GLU A 71 -12.03 11.99 -11.69
C GLU A 71 -11.79 10.65 -10.96
N HIS A 72 -10.70 9.94 -11.31
CA HIS A 72 -10.29 8.69 -10.67
C HIS A 72 -8.75 8.61 -10.45
N PRO A 73 -8.29 7.93 -9.37
CA PRO A 73 -6.88 7.59 -9.19
C PRO A 73 -6.34 6.77 -10.37
N HIS A 74 -5.08 6.97 -10.74
CA HIS A 74 -4.46 6.17 -11.81
C HIS A 74 -4.34 4.71 -11.37
N THR A 75 -4.71 3.79 -12.25
CA THR A 75 -4.65 2.34 -12.04
C THR A 75 -3.73 1.71 -13.07
N LEU A 76 -3.37 0.44 -12.86
CA LEU A 76 -2.65 -0.35 -13.86
C LEU A 76 -3.56 -0.95 -14.93
N GLU A 77 -4.82 -0.50 -15.05
CA GLU A 77 -5.80 -1.08 -15.97
C GLU A 77 -5.30 -1.07 -17.41
N GLU A 78 -4.96 0.12 -17.94
CA GLU A 78 -4.45 0.29 -19.31
C GLU A 78 -3.13 -0.47 -19.52
N TYR A 79 -2.17 -0.35 -18.59
CA TYR A 79 -0.89 -1.05 -18.67
C TYR A 79 -1.05 -2.57 -18.69
N SER A 80 -2.01 -3.10 -17.94
CA SER A 80 -2.24 -4.54 -17.85
C SER A 80 -2.69 -5.14 -19.19
N MET A 81 -3.37 -4.36 -20.04
CA MET A 81 -3.85 -4.83 -21.34
C MET A 81 -2.69 -5.29 -22.23
N ASP A 82 -1.56 -4.58 -22.17
CA ASP A 82 -0.40 -4.87 -22.99
C ASP A 82 0.64 -5.75 -22.30
N PHE A 83 0.82 -5.63 -20.98
CA PHE A 83 2.00 -6.20 -20.31
C PHE A 83 1.68 -7.34 -19.34
N PHE A 84 0.42 -7.54 -18.95
CA PHE A 84 0.06 -8.62 -18.03
C PHE A 84 -0.22 -9.92 -18.79
N ARG A 85 -0.17 -11.04 -18.06
CA ARG A 85 -0.51 -12.35 -18.61
C ARG A 85 -1.99 -12.38 -19.04
N PRO A 86 -2.33 -13.06 -20.14
CA PRO A 86 -3.73 -13.25 -20.51
C PRO A 86 -4.42 -14.12 -19.45
N LEU A 87 -5.67 -13.79 -19.13
CA LEU A 87 -6.49 -14.64 -18.30
C LEU A 87 -6.85 -15.93 -19.06
N PRO A 88 -6.91 -17.08 -18.39
CA PRO A 88 -7.43 -18.29 -19.01
C PRO A 88 -8.83 -18.01 -19.56
N LYS A 89 -9.03 -18.14 -20.88
CA LYS A 89 -10.34 -18.06 -21.50
C LYS A 89 -11.20 -19.16 -20.88
N LYS A 90 -12.22 -18.79 -20.10
CA LYS A 90 -13.19 -19.76 -19.58
C LYS A 90 -13.86 -20.41 -20.80
N SER A 91 -13.54 -21.69 -21.06
CA SER A 91 -14.31 -22.51 -21.99
C SER A 91 -15.80 -22.43 -21.58
N LEU A 92 -16.68 -22.11 -22.54
CA LEU A 92 -18.13 -21.95 -22.34
C LEU A 92 -18.84 -23.28 -22.07
N GLN A 93 -18.38 -24.04 -21.08
CA GLN A 93 -19.04 -25.25 -20.63
C GLN A 93 -19.16 -25.22 -19.11
N ARG A 94 -20.27 -24.63 -18.64
CA ARG A 94 -21.15 -25.17 -17.57
C ARG A 94 -22.24 -24.17 -17.22
N THR A 95 -23.42 -24.48 -17.72
CA THR A 95 -24.71 -24.56 -17.01
C THR A 95 -24.93 -23.60 -15.83
N LEU A 96 -25.95 -22.75 -16.02
CA LEU A 96 -26.73 -21.97 -15.06
C LEU A 96 -26.63 -22.44 -13.60
N THR A 97 -25.74 -21.85 -12.82
CA THR A 97 -25.87 -21.77 -11.36
C THR A 97 -25.86 -20.30 -10.95
N LEU A 98 -26.99 -19.83 -10.42
CA LEU A 98 -27.22 -18.47 -9.93
C LEU A 98 -26.34 -18.17 -8.69
N SER A 99 -25.07 -17.82 -8.90
CA SER A 99 -24.18 -17.27 -7.86
C SER A 99 -22.96 -16.52 -8.42
N SER A 100 -23.05 -16.03 -9.67
CA SER A 100 -21.93 -15.44 -10.41
C SER A 100 -21.64 -13.95 -10.11
N ALA A 101 -22.42 -13.30 -9.25
CA ALA A 101 -22.26 -11.86 -8.96
C ALA A 101 -20.95 -11.51 -8.20
N ARG A 102 -20.31 -12.47 -7.51
CA ARG A 102 -19.08 -12.24 -6.73
C ARG A 102 -17.78 -12.56 -7.46
N ARG A 103 -17.81 -13.11 -8.69
CA ARG A 103 -16.62 -13.63 -9.38
C ARG A 103 -16.07 -12.76 -10.52
N ARG A 104 -16.56 -11.52 -10.66
CA ARG A 104 -15.93 -10.53 -11.57
C ARG A 104 -14.66 -9.90 -10.98
N ASP A 105 -14.37 -10.12 -9.70
CA ASP A 105 -13.19 -9.56 -9.04
C ASP A 105 -11.89 -10.25 -9.47
N GLY A 106 -11.92 -11.59 -9.60
CA GLY A 106 -10.78 -12.39 -10.07
C GLY A 106 -10.46 -12.29 -11.57
N GLU A 107 -11.12 -11.39 -12.29
CA GLU A 107 -10.93 -11.18 -13.74
C GLU A 107 -10.05 -9.96 -14.05
N GLN A 108 -9.58 -9.23 -13.04
CA GLN A 108 -8.78 -8.02 -13.26
C GLN A 108 -7.48 -8.13 -12.47
N LEU A 109 -6.45 -8.65 -13.15
CA LEU A 109 -5.13 -8.92 -12.59
C LEU A 109 -4.43 -7.68 -12.00
N TRP A 110 -4.85 -6.49 -12.40
CA TRP A 110 -4.33 -5.20 -11.93
C TRP A 110 -4.96 -4.73 -10.62
N ARG A 111 -6.05 -5.38 -10.15
CA ARG A 111 -6.69 -5.06 -8.87
C ARG A 111 -6.10 -5.84 -7.71
N HIS A 112 -6.27 -5.28 -6.52
CA HIS A 112 -5.96 -5.96 -5.26
C HIS A 112 -6.72 -7.29 -5.16
N SER A 113 -6.00 -8.35 -4.75
CA SER A 113 -6.54 -9.68 -4.49
C SER A 113 -5.97 -10.21 -3.19
N ARG A 114 -6.79 -10.94 -2.41
CA ARG A 114 -6.34 -11.70 -1.23
C ARG A 114 -5.95 -13.13 -1.56
N GLU A 115 -6.07 -13.54 -2.83
CA GLU A 115 -5.68 -14.88 -3.27
C GLU A 115 -4.22 -14.88 -3.72
N PRO A 116 -3.41 -15.86 -3.28
CA PRO A 116 -2.04 -16.04 -3.78
C PRO A 116 -1.95 -16.15 -5.30
N LEU A 117 -0.92 -15.54 -5.88
CA LEU A 117 -0.63 -15.67 -7.30
C LEU A 117 -0.08 -17.07 -7.61
N LYS A 118 -0.69 -17.72 -8.60
CA LYS A 118 -0.18 -18.99 -9.17
C LYS A 118 0.80 -18.78 -10.33
N GLN A 119 0.80 -17.58 -10.90
CA GLN A 119 1.64 -17.17 -12.02
C GLN A 119 1.95 -15.67 -11.88
N PRO A 120 3.10 -15.19 -12.39
CA PRO A 120 3.49 -13.78 -12.34
C PRO A 120 2.49 -12.91 -13.10
N LEU A 121 2.33 -11.65 -12.67
CA LEU A 121 1.47 -10.69 -13.38
C LEU A 121 1.99 -10.38 -14.78
N LEU A 122 3.29 -10.10 -14.91
CA LEU A 122 3.90 -9.66 -16.17
C LEU A 122 4.13 -10.84 -17.13
N LYS A 123 3.63 -10.72 -18.37
CA LYS A 123 3.77 -11.76 -19.39
C LYS A 123 5.22 -12.10 -19.75
N LYS A 124 6.14 -11.13 -19.61
CA LYS A 124 7.58 -11.31 -19.88
C LYS A 124 8.27 -12.31 -18.93
N LEU A 125 7.64 -12.66 -17.81
CA LEU A 125 8.16 -13.59 -16.82
C LEU A 125 7.65 -15.03 -17.01
N LEU A 126 6.58 -15.24 -17.80
CA LEU A 126 5.94 -16.56 -17.93
C LEU A 126 6.86 -17.66 -18.44
N ASN A 127 7.84 -17.31 -19.30
CA ASN A 127 8.78 -18.26 -19.89
C ASN A 127 10.13 -18.30 -19.15
N LYS A 128 10.19 -17.77 -17.92
CA LYS A 128 11.38 -17.72 -17.08
C LYS A 128 11.06 -18.39 -15.75
N GLU A 129 11.23 -19.71 -15.70
CA GLU A 129 10.79 -20.57 -14.59
C GLU A 129 11.20 -20.02 -13.21
N GLU A 130 12.50 -19.75 -13.02
CA GLU A 130 13.04 -19.25 -11.75
C GLU A 130 12.39 -17.92 -11.35
N LEU A 131 12.35 -16.94 -12.25
CA LEU A 131 11.75 -15.62 -11.98
C LEU A 131 10.23 -15.70 -11.79
N SER A 132 9.56 -16.64 -12.47
CA SER A 132 8.14 -16.87 -12.34
C SER A 132 7.80 -17.39 -10.95
N GLN A 133 8.59 -18.35 -10.44
CA GLN A 133 8.45 -18.89 -9.09
C GLN A 133 8.77 -17.83 -8.04
N GLU A 134 9.89 -17.12 -8.19
CA GLU A 134 10.29 -16.05 -7.27
C GLU A 134 9.24 -14.94 -7.18
N ALA A 135 8.65 -14.54 -8.31
CA ALA A 135 7.56 -13.56 -8.32
C ALA A 135 6.31 -14.03 -7.56
N CYS A 136 5.98 -15.33 -7.60
CA CYS A 136 4.84 -15.87 -6.86
C CYS A 136 5.14 -15.94 -5.35
N PHE A 137 6.36 -16.34 -4.96
CA PHE A 137 6.80 -16.33 -3.57
C PHE A 137 6.81 -14.91 -2.99
N ALA A 138 7.41 -13.96 -3.71
CA ALA A 138 7.44 -12.57 -3.29
C ALA A 138 6.03 -11.98 -3.12
N PHE A 139 5.07 -12.36 -3.97
CA PHE A 139 3.68 -11.94 -3.79
C PHE A 139 3.05 -12.54 -2.54
N ASN A 140 3.33 -13.81 -2.22
CA ASN A 140 2.81 -14.46 -1.02
C ASN A 140 3.35 -13.83 0.27
N ASP A 141 4.57 -13.29 0.25
CA ASP A 141 5.16 -12.55 1.37
C ASP A 141 4.59 -11.12 1.51
N ILE A 142 3.96 -10.58 0.45
CA ILE A 142 3.28 -9.27 0.45
C ILE A 142 1.85 -9.38 0.98
N LEU A 143 1.20 -10.55 0.84
CA LEU A 143 -0.17 -10.80 1.30
C LEU A 143 -0.30 -10.76 2.83
#